data_AF-A0A838QYD0-F1
#
_entry.id   AF-A0A838QYD0-F1
#
_cell.length_a   1.000
_cell.length_b   1.000
_cell.length_c   1.000
_cell.angle_alpha   90.00
_cell.angle_beta   90.00
_cell.angle_gamma   90.00
#
_symmetry.space_group_name_H-M   'P 1'
#
loop_
_entity.id
_entity.type
_entity.pdbx_description
1 polymer ?
#
loop_
_entity_poly.entity_id
_entity_poly.type
_entity_poly.pdbx_seq_one_letter_code
_entity_poly.pdbx_strand_id
1 'polypeptide(L)'
;MQRPAHAITIDMEYTDEGDTEPHPENPTWDSAGVILKAHFEAAKTIWESLLPGGGTYSFDFHWDNDIEGLGLATEVGALDTFIEINPDYNWFADPTPGMDEEFTTTGTQKLFGGLTGPEKSTYFPGTAPPDALETMYWRDGLSEPVGPNGLPIRTIPSGFDANTGYDLLTVILHEMGHILGIGGVEPGEYNVYPHHIGGLEDVLVLEDNDSGHLAGNATVPGFLMCDECATAGGRYYPTATDVLVIAEDQGITDVHLQRVGSISSGVWGDQSKWIGFDVPDPTQDVYIVHGGATTLSANAQAKSLLIDSGSSVDVQNYRLSVNGTLNHNGTTVSVG
;
A
#
# COMPACT_ATOMS: atom_id res chain seq x y z
N MET A 1 2.09 24.65 10.71
CA MET A 1 1.89 25.21 9.35
C MET A 1 1.14 24.16 8.56
N GLN A 2 0.01 24.49 7.96
CA GLN A 2 -0.71 23.58 7.08
C GLN A 2 0.09 23.54 5.76
N ARG A 3 0.70 22.39 5.44
CA ARG A 3 1.45 22.22 4.19
C ARG A 3 0.45 22.37 3.03
N PRO A 4 0.73 23.16 1.99
CA PRO A 4 -0.06 23.10 0.76
C PRO A 4 0.33 21.80 0.04
N ALA A 5 -0.44 20.74 0.26
CA ALA A 5 -0.28 19.46 -0.43
C ALA A 5 -1.04 19.55 -1.76
N HIS A 6 -0.33 19.42 -2.87
CA HIS A 6 -0.93 18.96 -4.11
C HIS A 6 -0.69 17.46 -4.13
N ALA A 7 -1.63 16.69 -3.58
CA ALA A 7 -1.66 15.26 -3.82
C ALA A 7 -1.63 14.99 -5.31
N ILE A 8 -1.08 13.84 -5.70
CA ILE A 8 -1.36 13.35 -7.04
C ILE A 8 -2.87 13.44 -7.26
N THR A 9 -3.26 13.83 -8.46
CA THR A 9 -4.66 13.82 -8.87
C THR A 9 -4.83 12.66 -9.81
N ILE A 10 -5.68 11.71 -9.45
CA ILE A 10 -6.03 10.60 -10.33
C ILE A 10 -7.38 10.92 -10.96
N ASP A 11 -7.36 11.31 -12.22
CA ASP A 11 -8.55 11.49 -13.03
C ASP A 11 -8.86 10.14 -13.70
N MET A 12 -10.07 9.64 -13.52
CA MET A 12 -10.43 8.33 -14.07
C MET A 12 -11.85 8.32 -14.61
N GLU A 13 -12.03 7.66 -15.75
CA GLU A 13 -13.32 7.52 -16.41
C GLU A 13 -13.66 6.04 -16.57
N TYR A 14 -14.85 5.66 -16.13
CA TYR A 14 -15.35 4.32 -16.41
C TYR A 14 -15.80 4.28 -17.87
N THR A 15 -15.10 3.51 -18.69
CA THR A 15 -15.44 3.29 -20.09
C THR A 15 -16.04 1.91 -20.29
N ASP A 16 -16.42 1.60 -21.51
CA ASP A 16 -16.90 0.28 -21.90
C ASP A 16 -16.38 0.02 -23.31
N GLU A 17 -15.68 -1.09 -23.53
CA GLU A 17 -15.10 -1.40 -24.83
C GLU A 17 -16.20 -1.68 -25.90
N GLY A 18 -17.45 -1.92 -25.46
CA GLY A 18 -18.62 -2.03 -26.31
C GLY A 18 -19.40 -0.73 -26.47
N ASP A 19 -19.17 -0.02 -27.59
CA ASP A 19 -19.85 1.24 -28.02
C ASP A 19 -21.42 1.20 -28.07
N THR A 20 -22.07 0.08 -27.73
CA THR A 20 -23.53 -0.02 -27.66
C THR A 20 -24.04 -0.90 -26.51
N GLU A 21 -24.91 -0.35 -25.67
CA GLU A 21 -25.71 -1.12 -24.70
C GLU A 21 -26.52 -2.26 -25.38
N PRO A 22 -26.64 -3.45 -24.74
CA PRO A 22 -26.04 -3.82 -23.47
C PRO A 22 -24.56 -4.18 -23.60
N HIS A 23 -23.79 -3.67 -22.64
CA HIS A 23 -22.36 -3.91 -22.43
C HIS A 23 -22.09 -5.40 -22.19
N PRO A 24 -21.53 -6.13 -23.17
CA PRO A 24 -21.51 -7.59 -23.14
C PRO A 24 -20.49 -8.17 -22.14
N GLU A 25 -19.44 -7.42 -21.80
CA GLU A 25 -18.36 -7.88 -20.93
C GLU A 25 -18.61 -7.64 -19.43
N ASN A 26 -19.47 -6.68 -19.07
CA ASN A 26 -19.82 -6.47 -17.66
C ASN A 26 -20.44 -7.74 -17.06
N PRO A 27 -19.98 -8.20 -15.88
CA PRO A 27 -20.55 -9.36 -15.26
C PRO A 27 -22.01 -9.08 -14.83
N THR A 28 -22.85 -10.11 -14.87
CA THR A 28 -24.29 -9.96 -14.54
C THR A 28 -24.56 -9.37 -13.15
N TRP A 29 -23.62 -9.51 -12.21
CA TRP A 29 -23.71 -8.98 -10.86
C TRP A 29 -23.20 -7.52 -10.74
N ASP A 30 -22.55 -6.98 -11.78
CA ASP A 30 -22.13 -5.58 -11.90
C ASP A 30 -22.41 -4.99 -13.30
N SER A 31 -23.60 -5.26 -13.85
CA SER A 31 -23.98 -4.87 -15.22
C SER A 31 -23.82 -3.38 -15.59
N ALA A 32 -23.71 -2.50 -14.60
CA ALA A 32 -23.55 -1.04 -14.76
C ALA A 32 -22.21 -0.51 -14.22
N GLY A 33 -21.26 -1.40 -13.92
CA GLY A 33 -19.93 -1.09 -13.39
C GLY A 33 -19.94 -0.38 -12.02
N VAL A 34 -21.06 -0.40 -11.29
CA VAL A 34 -21.24 0.37 -10.05
C VAL A 34 -20.28 -0.12 -8.98
N ILE A 35 -20.08 -1.44 -8.90
CA ILE A 35 -19.16 -2.05 -7.94
C ILE A 35 -17.73 -1.75 -8.35
N LEU A 36 -17.39 -1.90 -9.63
CA LEU A 36 -16.06 -1.56 -10.14
C LEU A 36 -15.69 -0.10 -9.85
N LYS A 37 -16.57 0.86 -10.19
CA LYS A 37 -16.39 2.29 -9.90
C LYS A 37 -16.12 2.55 -8.42
N ALA A 38 -16.86 1.90 -7.52
CA ALA A 38 -16.65 2.08 -6.07
C ALA A 38 -15.26 1.61 -5.61
N HIS A 39 -14.72 0.53 -6.20
CA HIS A 39 -13.38 0.04 -5.88
C HIS A 39 -12.29 0.94 -6.45
N PHE A 40 -12.45 1.43 -7.68
CA PHE A 40 -11.54 2.43 -8.26
C PHE A 40 -11.49 3.72 -7.44
N GLU A 41 -12.62 4.23 -6.95
CA GLU A 41 -12.66 5.38 -6.04
C GLU A 41 -11.96 5.12 -4.69
N ALA A 42 -12.08 3.90 -4.15
CA ALA A 42 -11.35 3.52 -2.94
C ALA A 42 -9.83 3.43 -3.19
N ALA A 43 -9.41 2.81 -4.29
CA ALA A 43 -8.01 2.70 -4.68
C ALA A 43 -7.39 4.09 -4.96
N LYS A 44 -8.10 4.95 -5.67
CA LYS A 44 -7.75 6.36 -5.88
C LYS A 44 -7.52 7.06 -4.54
N THR A 45 -8.47 6.97 -3.61
CA THR A 45 -8.35 7.60 -2.29
C THR A 45 -7.10 7.13 -1.54
N ILE A 46 -6.76 5.84 -1.66
CA ILE A 46 -5.55 5.27 -1.04
C ILE A 46 -4.29 5.86 -1.69
N TRP A 47 -4.14 5.79 -3.01
CA TRP A 47 -2.95 6.28 -3.72
C TRP A 47 -2.76 7.79 -3.59
N GLU A 48 -3.81 8.60 -3.73
CA GLU A 48 -3.75 10.06 -3.53
C GLU A 48 -3.31 10.42 -2.10
N SER A 49 -3.67 9.62 -1.10
CA SER A 49 -3.22 9.82 0.28
C SER A 49 -1.75 9.51 0.50
N LEU A 50 -1.20 8.54 -0.24
CA LEU A 50 0.18 8.06 -0.10
C LEU A 50 1.19 8.97 -0.79
N LEU A 51 0.77 9.67 -1.86
CA LEU A 51 1.60 10.50 -2.72
C LEU A 51 1.10 11.98 -2.73
N PRO A 52 1.19 12.70 -1.60
CA PRO A 52 0.63 14.04 -1.43
C PRO A 52 1.36 15.18 -2.17
N GLY A 53 2.37 14.89 -3.00
CA GLY A 53 3.25 15.90 -3.62
C GLY A 53 3.44 15.79 -5.14
N GLY A 54 2.53 15.17 -5.88
CA GLY A 54 2.76 14.77 -7.28
C GLY A 54 1.84 15.38 -8.35
N GLY A 55 1.90 14.79 -9.55
CA GLY A 55 1.25 15.27 -10.78
C GLY A 55 -0.19 14.79 -10.98
N THR A 56 -0.68 14.89 -12.22
CA THR A 56 -2.01 14.41 -12.61
C THR A 56 -1.84 13.18 -13.48
N TYR A 57 -2.53 12.10 -13.12
CA TYR A 57 -2.60 10.85 -13.87
C TYR A 57 -4.02 10.70 -14.38
N SER A 58 -4.17 10.29 -15.64
CA SER A 58 -5.47 10.08 -16.25
C SER A 58 -5.50 8.73 -16.92
N PHE A 59 -6.53 7.93 -16.63
CA PHE A 59 -6.74 6.65 -17.29
C PHE A 59 -8.23 6.26 -17.27
N ASP A 60 -8.59 5.41 -18.21
CA ASP A 60 -9.91 4.81 -18.27
C ASP A 60 -9.91 3.45 -17.58
N PHE A 61 -11.08 2.95 -17.21
CA PHE A 61 -11.17 1.59 -16.66
C PHE A 61 -12.49 0.90 -16.98
N HIS A 62 -12.45 -0.41 -17.11
CA HIS A 62 -13.62 -1.22 -17.44
C HIS A 62 -13.43 -2.71 -17.07
N TRP A 63 -14.53 -3.47 -17.21
CA TRP A 63 -14.48 -4.93 -17.22
C TRP A 63 -14.13 -5.39 -18.63
N ASP A 64 -13.17 -6.30 -18.78
CA ASP A 64 -12.83 -6.93 -20.06
C ASP A 64 -12.49 -8.41 -19.84
N ASN A 65 -13.14 -9.31 -20.58
CA ASN A 65 -12.90 -10.75 -20.50
C ASN A 65 -11.89 -11.27 -21.54
N ASP A 66 -11.37 -10.41 -22.41
CA ASP A 66 -10.37 -10.73 -23.43
C ASP A 66 -8.92 -10.51 -22.95
N ILE A 67 -8.71 -10.07 -21.69
CA ILE A 67 -7.38 -10.05 -21.04
C ILE A 67 -6.95 -11.39 -20.43
N GLU A 68 -5.64 -11.64 -20.39
CA GLU A 68 -5.05 -12.70 -19.57
C GLU A 68 -4.80 -12.20 -18.14
N GLY A 69 -5.22 -12.97 -17.12
CA GLY A 69 -4.96 -12.62 -15.73
C GLY A 69 -6.14 -11.93 -15.03
N LEU A 70 -5.89 -11.45 -13.81
CA LEU A 70 -6.89 -10.81 -12.95
C LEU A 70 -7.22 -9.38 -13.39
N GLY A 71 -6.20 -8.64 -13.82
CA GLY A 71 -6.27 -7.28 -14.31
C GLY A 71 -5.10 -6.99 -15.25
N LEU A 72 -5.19 -5.89 -15.97
CA LEU A 72 -4.15 -5.41 -16.85
C LEU A 72 -4.15 -3.88 -16.91
N ALA A 73 -3.02 -3.27 -16.59
CA ALA A 73 -2.74 -1.89 -16.88
C ALA A 73 -2.03 -1.77 -18.24
N THR A 74 -2.64 -1.06 -19.19
CA THR A 74 -2.07 -0.83 -20.52
C THR A 74 -1.79 0.66 -20.73
N GLU A 75 -0.52 0.98 -21.01
CA GLU A 75 -0.12 2.31 -21.49
C GLU A 75 0.01 2.32 -23.02
N VAL A 76 -0.99 2.86 -23.73
CA VAL A 76 -0.94 3.00 -25.21
C VAL A 76 -0.39 4.37 -25.58
N GLY A 77 0.88 4.62 -25.27
CA GLY A 77 1.58 5.85 -25.66
C GLY A 77 0.83 7.13 -25.25
N ALA A 78 0.80 8.14 -26.13
CA ALA A 78 0.29 9.47 -25.79
C ALA A 78 -1.23 9.67 -25.90
N LEU A 79 -2.02 8.61 -26.12
CA LEU A 79 -3.44 8.77 -26.49
C LEU A 79 -4.42 8.14 -25.52
N ASP A 80 -4.23 6.90 -25.06
CA ASP A 80 -5.16 6.27 -24.11
C ASP A 80 -4.39 5.35 -23.13
N THR A 81 -4.65 5.52 -21.84
CA THR A 81 -4.17 4.64 -20.77
C THR A 81 -5.40 4.02 -20.14
N PHE A 82 -5.44 2.69 -19.96
CA PHE A 82 -6.59 2.03 -19.35
C PHE A 82 -6.18 0.91 -18.40
N ILE A 83 -7.08 0.63 -17.46
CA ILE A 83 -7.03 -0.53 -16.58
C ILE A 83 -8.24 -1.43 -16.86
N GLU A 84 -7.96 -2.64 -17.29
CA GLU A 84 -8.94 -3.70 -17.55
C GLU A 84 -8.97 -4.67 -16.37
N ILE A 85 -10.16 -5.14 -16.00
CA ILE A 85 -10.33 -6.17 -14.97
C ILE A 85 -11.11 -7.35 -15.56
N ASN A 86 -10.62 -8.57 -15.33
CA ASN A 86 -11.23 -9.78 -15.90
C ASN A 86 -12.45 -10.24 -15.10
N PRO A 87 -13.69 -10.17 -15.63
CA PRO A 87 -14.91 -10.51 -14.90
C PRO A 87 -15.09 -12.01 -14.63
N ASP A 88 -14.34 -12.89 -15.30
CA ASP A 88 -14.52 -14.35 -15.24
C ASP A 88 -13.87 -15.02 -14.03
N TYR A 89 -13.19 -14.25 -13.18
CA TYR A 89 -12.56 -14.75 -11.95
C TYR A 89 -13.51 -14.79 -10.75
N ASN A 90 -13.12 -15.57 -9.75
CA ASN A 90 -13.84 -15.69 -8.48
C ASN A 90 -13.58 -14.46 -7.60
N TRP A 91 -14.23 -13.34 -7.92
CA TRP A 91 -14.04 -12.08 -7.21
C TRP A 91 -14.71 -12.07 -5.85
N PHE A 92 -14.01 -11.60 -4.83
CA PHE A 92 -14.63 -10.92 -3.70
C PHE A 92 -14.77 -9.43 -4.07
N ALA A 93 -16.00 -9.01 -4.36
CA ALA A 93 -16.32 -7.64 -4.71
C ALA A 93 -17.00 -6.96 -3.52
N ASP A 94 -16.22 -6.18 -2.79
CA ASP A 94 -16.59 -5.52 -1.54
C ASP A 94 -17.63 -4.41 -1.79
N PRO A 95 -18.83 -4.46 -1.18
CA PRO A 95 -19.79 -3.37 -1.29
C PRO A 95 -19.31 -2.04 -0.68
N THR A 96 -18.30 -2.10 0.17
CA THR A 96 -17.75 -1.04 1.03
C THR A 96 -16.22 -1.07 1.03
N PRO A 97 -15.56 -0.97 -0.14
CA PRO A 97 -14.11 -1.24 -0.29
C PRO A 97 -13.21 -0.39 0.60
N GLY A 98 -13.67 0.79 1.04
CA GLY A 98 -12.91 1.67 1.93
C GLY A 98 -12.98 1.36 3.43
N MET A 99 -13.69 0.31 3.87
CA MET A 99 -14.06 0.13 5.28
C MET A 99 -13.46 -1.13 5.96
N ASP A 100 -12.97 -2.11 5.19
CA ASP A 100 -12.23 -3.31 5.65
C ASP A 100 -12.97 -4.24 6.63
N GLU A 101 -14.28 -4.14 6.80
CA GLU A 101 -15.03 -4.92 7.79
C GLU A 101 -15.05 -6.44 7.50
N GLU A 102 -14.70 -6.85 6.28
CA GLU A 102 -14.57 -8.24 5.87
C GLU A 102 -13.21 -8.86 6.18
N PHE A 103 -12.27 -8.09 6.73
CA PHE A 103 -10.90 -8.51 6.95
C PHE A 103 -10.50 -8.45 8.43
N THR A 104 -9.41 -9.13 8.77
CA THR A 104 -8.84 -9.05 10.11
C THR A 104 -8.46 -7.62 10.48
N THR A 105 -8.77 -7.21 11.72
CA THR A 105 -8.43 -5.86 12.21
C THR A 105 -6.93 -5.65 12.41
N THR A 106 -6.16 -6.73 12.48
CA THR A 106 -4.70 -6.72 12.53
C THR A 106 -4.16 -7.38 11.28
N GLY A 107 -3.46 -6.61 10.45
CA GLY A 107 -2.78 -7.15 9.29
C GLY A 107 -1.48 -7.87 9.64
N THR A 108 -1.05 -8.74 8.74
CA THR A 108 0.27 -9.36 8.77
C THR A 108 1.23 -8.46 8.01
N GLN A 109 2.29 -8.02 8.68
CA GLN A 109 3.32 -7.16 8.12
C GLN A 109 4.65 -7.90 8.07
N LYS A 110 5.44 -7.65 7.02
CA LYS A 110 6.87 -8.00 6.99
C LYS A 110 7.70 -6.75 6.80
N LEU A 111 8.72 -6.61 7.64
CA LEU A 111 9.73 -5.57 7.53
C LEU A 111 11.01 -6.16 6.96
N PHE A 112 11.84 -5.33 6.33
CA PHE A 112 13.13 -5.72 5.78
C PHE A 112 13.98 -6.45 6.82
N GLY A 113 13.99 -5.99 8.08
CA GLY A 113 14.72 -6.64 9.18
C GLY A 113 14.36 -8.10 9.42
N GLY A 114 13.13 -8.50 9.09
CA GLY A 114 12.63 -9.87 9.21
C GLY A 114 12.93 -10.77 8.01
N LEU A 115 13.49 -10.25 6.93
CA LEU A 115 13.96 -11.04 5.79
C LEU A 115 15.23 -11.81 6.15
N THR A 116 15.38 -13.00 5.60
CA THR A 116 16.60 -13.79 5.68
C THR A 116 17.72 -13.13 4.88
N GLY A 117 18.99 -13.45 5.20
CA GLY A 117 20.15 -12.92 4.48
C GLY A 117 20.05 -13.10 2.95
N PRO A 118 19.71 -14.30 2.43
CA PRO A 118 19.49 -14.51 1.00
C PRO A 118 18.38 -13.62 0.42
N GLU A 119 17.23 -13.52 1.08
CA GLU A 119 16.12 -12.67 0.62
C GLU A 119 16.54 -11.19 0.55
N LYS A 120 17.25 -10.69 1.57
CA LYS A 120 17.79 -9.32 1.56
C LYS A 120 18.67 -9.09 0.34
N SER A 121 19.64 -9.97 0.08
CA SER A 121 20.56 -9.80 -1.06
C SER A 121 19.92 -10.02 -2.42
N THR A 122 18.84 -10.80 -2.50
CA THR A 122 18.13 -11.03 -3.76
C THR A 122 17.29 -9.83 -4.14
N TYR A 123 16.46 -9.33 -3.23
CA TYR A 123 15.46 -8.32 -3.55
C TYR A 123 15.94 -6.88 -3.34
N PHE A 124 17.03 -6.70 -2.59
CA PHE A 124 17.66 -5.41 -2.35
C PHE A 124 19.16 -5.49 -2.70
N PRO A 125 19.51 -5.46 -4.00
CA PRO A 125 20.87 -5.72 -4.47
C PRO A 125 21.89 -4.62 -4.11
N GLY A 126 21.40 -3.42 -3.75
CA GLY A 126 22.22 -2.27 -3.35
C GLY A 126 22.52 -2.19 -1.84
N THR A 127 22.63 -0.98 -1.34
CA THR A 127 22.72 -0.67 0.09
C THR A 127 21.49 -1.18 0.83
N ALA A 128 21.73 -1.94 1.90
CA ALA A 128 20.66 -2.44 2.75
C ALA A 128 19.83 -1.29 3.35
N PRO A 129 18.49 -1.25 3.13
CA PRO A 129 17.64 -0.27 3.78
C PRO A 129 17.55 -0.50 5.30
N PRO A 130 17.01 0.46 6.06
CA PRO A 130 16.71 0.30 7.47
C PRO A 130 15.81 -0.91 7.71
N ASP A 131 16.07 -1.65 8.78
CA ASP A 131 15.31 -2.85 9.15
C ASP A 131 13.80 -2.58 9.33
N ALA A 132 13.42 -1.32 9.54
CA ALA A 132 12.04 -0.86 9.68
C ALA A 132 11.28 -0.66 8.35
N LEU A 133 11.92 -0.81 7.18
CA LEU A 133 11.25 -0.65 5.89
C LEU A 133 10.23 -1.77 5.68
N GLU A 134 8.98 -1.41 5.39
CA GLU A 134 7.92 -2.37 5.13
C GLU A 134 8.04 -2.94 3.71
N THR A 135 8.00 -4.27 3.62
CA THR A 135 8.07 -5.01 2.34
C THR A 135 6.82 -5.86 2.07
N MET A 136 5.91 -5.96 3.04
CA MET A 136 4.62 -6.64 2.90
C MET A 136 3.62 -6.13 3.91
N TYR A 137 2.37 -5.98 3.47
CA TYR A 137 1.24 -5.84 4.36
C TYR A 137 -0.02 -6.43 3.72
N TRP A 138 -0.70 -7.31 4.46
CA TRP A 138 -1.97 -7.86 4.03
C TRP A 138 -2.88 -8.19 5.22
N ARG A 139 -4.17 -8.37 4.96
CA ARG A 139 -5.17 -8.81 5.94
C ARG A 139 -5.89 -10.05 5.42
N ASP A 140 -6.12 -11.00 6.33
CA ASP A 140 -6.87 -12.21 6.03
C ASP A 140 -8.36 -11.88 5.89
N GLY A 141 -9.01 -12.42 4.88
CA GLY A 141 -10.46 -12.39 4.76
C GLY A 141 -11.13 -13.22 5.85
N LEU A 142 -12.27 -12.74 6.34
CA LEU A 142 -13.07 -13.43 7.34
C LEU A 142 -14.08 -14.36 6.65
N SER A 143 -14.27 -15.56 7.20
CA SER A 143 -15.26 -16.52 6.69
C SER A 143 -16.72 -16.16 6.99
N GLU A 144 -16.94 -15.24 7.93
CA GLU A 144 -18.26 -14.75 8.34
C GLU A 144 -18.11 -13.27 8.73
N PRO A 145 -17.94 -12.37 7.74
CA PRO A 145 -17.70 -10.97 8.01
C PRO A 145 -18.90 -10.33 8.69
N VAL A 146 -18.64 -9.43 9.64
CA VAL A 146 -19.65 -8.76 10.45
C VAL A 146 -19.51 -7.26 10.24
N GLY A 147 -20.55 -6.62 9.72
CA GLY A 147 -20.53 -5.20 9.43
C GLY A 147 -20.45 -4.33 10.68
N PRO A 148 -20.28 -3.01 10.52
CA PRO A 148 -20.10 -2.07 11.63
C PRO A 148 -21.22 -2.08 12.68
N ASN A 149 -22.41 -2.60 12.33
CA ASN A 149 -23.57 -2.74 13.20
C ASN A 149 -23.64 -4.09 13.95
N GLY A 150 -22.62 -4.95 13.83
CA GLY A 150 -22.59 -6.27 14.46
C GLY A 150 -23.45 -7.32 13.75
N LEU A 151 -23.94 -7.06 12.54
CA LEU A 151 -24.72 -8.01 11.74
C LEU A 151 -23.85 -8.66 10.66
N PRO A 152 -24.05 -9.96 10.35
CA PRO A 152 -23.34 -10.60 9.26
C PRO A 152 -23.56 -9.87 7.93
N ILE A 153 -22.50 -9.70 7.15
CA ILE A 153 -22.56 -9.12 5.81
C ILE A 153 -23.05 -10.24 4.88
N ARG A 154 -24.37 -10.27 4.66
CA ARG A 154 -25.05 -11.38 3.97
C ARG A 154 -25.19 -11.19 2.47
N THR A 155 -24.61 -10.15 1.89
CA THR A 155 -24.89 -9.77 0.50
C THR A 155 -23.60 -9.40 -0.20
N ILE A 156 -22.89 -10.41 -0.70
CA ILE A 156 -21.74 -10.21 -1.56
C ILE A 156 -22.23 -10.36 -3.00
N PRO A 157 -22.14 -9.31 -3.84
CA PRO A 157 -22.72 -9.32 -5.19
C PRO A 157 -22.17 -10.42 -6.09
N SER A 158 -20.86 -10.71 -6.02
CA SER A 158 -20.16 -11.71 -6.83
C SER A 158 -20.29 -13.14 -6.32
N GLY A 159 -20.88 -13.34 -5.13
CA GLY A 159 -21.14 -14.67 -4.55
C GLY A 159 -19.96 -15.35 -3.84
N PHE A 160 -18.75 -14.76 -3.85
CA PHE A 160 -17.59 -15.23 -3.09
C PHE A 160 -17.35 -14.38 -1.86
N ASP A 161 -16.89 -14.98 -0.76
CA ASP A 161 -16.53 -14.29 0.47
C ASP A 161 -15.06 -13.85 0.48
N ALA A 162 -14.73 -12.91 1.38
CA ALA A 162 -13.40 -12.32 1.45
C ALA A 162 -12.28 -13.35 1.72
N ASN A 163 -12.61 -14.50 2.33
CA ASN A 163 -11.66 -15.58 2.61
C ASN A 163 -11.52 -16.62 1.47
N THR A 164 -12.29 -16.52 0.37
CA THR A 164 -12.17 -17.45 -0.77
C THR A 164 -12.10 -16.78 -2.13
N GLY A 165 -12.55 -15.53 -2.27
CA GLY A 165 -12.43 -14.76 -3.50
C GLY A 165 -11.11 -14.00 -3.61
N TYR A 166 -10.74 -13.64 -4.84
CA TYR A 166 -9.71 -12.63 -5.09
C TYR A 166 -10.26 -11.25 -4.73
N ASP A 167 -9.55 -10.49 -3.90
CA ASP A 167 -9.99 -9.17 -3.49
C ASP A 167 -9.86 -8.18 -4.65
N LEU A 168 -10.99 -7.65 -5.13
CA LEU A 168 -11.04 -6.74 -6.27
C LEU A 168 -10.26 -5.43 -6.00
N LEU A 169 -10.29 -4.94 -4.76
CA LEU A 169 -9.56 -3.72 -4.39
C LEU A 169 -8.04 -3.92 -4.50
N THR A 170 -7.54 -5.07 -4.05
CA THR A 170 -6.13 -5.43 -4.15
C THR A 170 -5.63 -5.40 -5.60
N VAL A 171 -6.38 -6.00 -6.52
CA VAL A 171 -6.00 -6.01 -7.94
C VAL A 171 -6.03 -4.59 -8.51
N ILE A 172 -7.06 -3.80 -8.23
CA ILE A 172 -7.12 -2.42 -8.73
C ILE A 172 -5.99 -1.55 -8.15
N LEU A 173 -5.65 -1.71 -6.87
CA LEU A 173 -4.50 -1.02 -6.27
C LEU A 173 -3.20 -1.38 -6.99
N HIS A 174 -3.04 -2.65 -7.36
CA HIS A 174 -1.89 -3.16 -8.10
C HIS A 174 -1.84 -2.55 -9.52
N GLU A 175 -2.91 -2.65 -10.30
CA GLU A 175 -2.94 -2.09 -11.66
C GLU A 175 -2.73 -0.57 -11.67
N MET A 176 -3.29 0.16 -10.69
CA MET A 176 -3.00 1.58 -10.53
C MET A 176 -1.52 1.86 -10.23
N GLY A 177 -0.84 0.96 -9.52
CA GLY A 177 0.59 1.10 -9.26
C GLY A 177 1.45 1.04 -10.52
N HIS A 178 1.02 0.29 -11.54
CA HIS A 178 1.68 0.28 -12.85
C HIS A 178 1.59 1.65 -13.54
N ILE A 179 0.39 2.23 -13.60
CA ILE A 179 0.17 3.58 -14.17
C ILE A 179 0.93 4.66 -13.40
N LEU A 180 1.12 4.46 -12.10
CA LEU A 180 1.80 5.43 -11.26
C LEU A 180 3.33 5.36 -11.34
N GLY A 181 3.96 4.29 -11.86
CA GLY A 181 5.41 4.31 -12.09
C GLY A 181 6.16 2.97 -12.09
N ILE A 182 5.53 1.86 -11.71
CA ILE A 182 6.20 0.54 -11.80
C ILE A 182 5.71 -0.15 -13.08
N GLY A 183 6.31 0.16 -14.23
CA GLY A 183 5.76 -0.24 -15.55
C GLY A 183 6.72 -1.01 -16.47
N GLY A 184 7.91 -1.40 -16.01
CA GLY A 184 8.85 -2.19 -16.83
C GLY A 184 9.52 -1.45 -17.98
N VAL A 185 9.51 -0.10 -17.97
CA VAL A 185 10.07 0.71 -19.06
C VAL A 185 11.61 0.64 -19.07
N GLU A 186 12.25 0.36 -17.94
CA GLU A 186 13.70 0.13 -17.82
C GLU A 186 14.01 -1.10 -16.95
N PRO A 187 14.18 -2.30 -17.53
CA PRO A 187 14.45 -3.51 -16.75
C PRO A 187 15.72 -3.36 -15.91
N GLY A 188 15.57 -3.56 -14.60
CA GLY A 188 16.70 -3.69 -13.69
C GLY A 188 16.32 -3.49 -12.23
N GLU A 189 16.46 -2.26 -11.76
CA GLU A 189 16.42 -1.92 -10.34
C GLU A 189 15.76 -0.55 -10.17
N TYR A 190 14.78 -0.46 -9.28
CA TYR A 190 14.23 0.81 -8.85
C TYR A 190 15.05 1.36 -7.69
N ASN A 191 15.26 2.68 -7.67
CA ASN A 191 15.96 3.34 -6.58
C ASN A 191 14.96 3.89 -5.55
N VAL A 192 15.48 4.26 -4.39
CA VAL A 192 14.73 4.97 -3.36
C VAL A 192 15.46 6.28 -3.05
N TYR A 193 14.72 7.38 -2.98
CA TYR A 193 15.31 8.67 -2.64
C TYR A 193 16.07 8.60 -1.30
N PRO A 194 17.33 9.08 -1.25
CA PRO A 194 18.11 9.02 -0.02
C PRO A 194 17.43 9.68 1.18
N HIS A 195 16.73 10.81 0.99
CA HIS A 195 16.06 11.49 2.10
C HIS A 195 14.90 10.68 2.68
N HIS A 196 14.20 9.87 1.87
CA HIS A 196 13.14 8.97 2.35
C HIS A 196 13.66 7.84 3.24
N ILE A 197 14.97 7.56 3.20
CA ILE A 197 15.55 6.40 3.86
C ILE A 197 16.75 6.75 4.76
N GLY A 198 16.79 8.00 5.25
CA GLY A 198 17.75 8.43 6.27
C GLY A 198 19.11 8.85 5.71
N GLY A 199 19.15 9.21 4.42
CA GLY A 199 20.33 9.65 3.69
C GLY A 199 21.17 8.50 3.12
N LEU A 200 20.66 7.27 3.09
CA LEU A 200 21.38 6.17 2.44
C LEU A 200 21.26 6.34 0.92
N GLU A 201 22.39 6.27 0.23
CA GLU A 201 22.45 6.24 -1.22
C GLU A 201 22.45 4.78 -1.71
N ASP A 202 22.08 4.58 -2.97
CA ASP A 202 22.14 3.27 -3.65
C ASP A 202 21.25 2.21 -2.98
N VAL A 203 20.09 2.61 -2.45
CA VAL A 203 19.09 1.66 -1.94
C VAL A 203 18.21 1.24 -3.11
N LEU A 204 18.42 0.01 -3.56
CA LEU A 204 17.80 -0.53 -4.78
C LEU A 204 16.78 -1.61 -4.43
N VAL A 205 15.70 -1.66 -5.20
CA VAL A 205 14.67 -2.70 -5.18
C VAL A 205 14.70 -3.40 -6.53
N LEU A 206 14.92 -4.70 -6.52
CA LEU A 206 15.03 -5.47 -7.75
C LEU A 206 13.68 -5.50 -8.50
N GLU A 207 13.70 -5.23 -9.79
CA GLU A 207 12.58 -5.49 -10.70
C GLU A 207 12.69 -6.90 -11.27
N ASP A 208 11.56 -7.57 -11.49
CA ASP A 208 11.53 -8.83 -12.20
C ASP A 208 11.67 -8.60 -13.70
N ASN A 209 12.58 -9.36 -14.33
CA ASN A 209 13.34 -8.92 -15.51
C ASN A 209 12.53 -8.67 -16.79
N ASP A 210 11.24 -9.02 -16.82
CA ASP A 210 10.42 -8.94 -18.03
C ASP A 210 8.92 -8.70 -17.74
N SER A 211 8.55 -8.32 -16.51
CA SER A 211 7.13 -8.30 -16.11
C SER A 211 6.60 -6.95 -15.64
N GLY A 212 7.47 -5.94 -15.46
CA GLY A 212 7.04 -4.64 -14.90
C GLY A 212 6.61 -4.73 -13.44
N HIS A 213 7.08 -5.75 -12.73
CA HIS A 213 6.81 -6.00 -11.31
C HIS A 213 8.09 -5.90 -10.49
N LEU A 214 7.98 -5.55 -9.22
CA LEU A 214 9.04 -5.76 -8.23
C LEU A 214 9.28 -7.25 -8.01
N ALA A 215 10.54 -7.65 -7.97
CA ALA A 215 10.93 -9.04 -7.75
C ALA A 215 10.46 -9.52 -6.38
N GLY A 216 9.78 -10.66 -6.37
CA GLY A 216 9.18 -11.21 -5.16
C GLY A 216 8.03 -12.16 -5.49
N ASN A 217 7.17 -12.38 -4.50
CA ASN A 217 5.88 -13.04 -4.62
C ASN A 217 5.00 -12.59 -3.45
N ALA A 218 3.75 -13.06 -3.40
CA ALA A 218 2.76 -12.77 -2.36
C ALA A 218 3.25 -12.92 -0.91
N THR A 219 4.30 -13.71 -0.66
CA THR A 219 4.78 -14.00 0.70
C THR A 219 6.18 -13.46 1.00
N VAL A 220 7.03 -13.26 -0.02
CA VAL A 220 8.43 -12.82 0.14
C VAL A 220 8.92 -12.06 -1.11
N PRO A 221 9.32 -10.78 -0.99
CA PRO A 221 9.15 -9.93 0.18
C PRO A 221 7.68 -9.67 0.54
N GLY A 222 6.75 -9.88 -0.41
CA GLY A 222 5.31 -9.68 -0.26
C GLY A 222 4.83 -8.28 -0.68
N PHE A 223 5.49 -7.65 -1.65
CA PHE A 223 5.10 -6.34 -2.18
C PHE A 223 3.66 -6.36 -2.71
N LEU A 224 3.03 -5.20 -2.87
CA LEU A 224 1.81 -5.13 -3.68
C LEU A 224 2.15 -5.33 -5.15
N MET A 225 3.26 -4.76 -5.62
CA MET A 225 3.65 -4.70 -7.03
C MET A 225 4.53 -5.87 -7.49
N CYS A 226 4.33 -7.07 -6.95
CA CYS A 226 4.97 -8.31 -7.38
C CYS A 226 4.10 -9.11 -8.36
N ASP A 227 4.72 -10.03 -9.11
CA ASP A 227 3.94 -10.99 -9.88
C ASP A 227 3.17 -11.95 -8.94
N GLU A 228 1.94 -12.29 -9.32
CA GLU A 228 1.02 -13.15 -8.56
C GLU A 228 0.75 -12.72 -7.09
N CYS A 229 0.88 -11.44 -6.70
CA CYS A 229 0.64 -11.06 -5.30
C CYS A 229 -0.83 -11.18 -4.87
N ALA A 230 -1.76 -11.07 -5.82
CA ALA A 230 -3.19 -11.17 -5.52
C ALA A 230 -3.58 -12.63 -5.28
N THR A 231 -3.51 -13.06 -4.01
CA THR A 231 -3.98 -14.38 -3.60
C THR A 231 -5.40 -14.31 -3.08
N ALA A 232 -6.24 -15.27 -3.47
CA ALA A 232 -7.57 -15.40 -2.90
C ALA A 232 -7.53 -15.49 -1.36
N GLY A 233 -8.50 -14.87 -0.70
CA GLY A 233 -8.63 -14.93 0.75
C GLY A 233 -7.93 -13.83 1.54
N GLY A 234 -7.42 -12.80 0.88
CA GLY A 234 -6.78 -11.68 1.57
C GLY A 234 -6.78 -10.39 0.78
N ARG A 235 -6.61 -9.27 1.49
CA ARG A 235 -6.45 -7.93 0.93
C ARG A 235 -5.04 -7.44 1.16
N TYR A 236 -4.35 -7.08 0.09
CA TYR A 236 -3.01 -6.52 0.10
C TYR A 236 -3.09 -5.01 -0.11
N TYR A 237 -2.14 -4.28 0.47
CA TYR A 237 -2.07 -2.84 0.38
C TYR A 237 -0.70 -2.40 -0.11
N PRO A 238 -0.60 -1.19 -0.71
CA PRO A 238 0.70 -0.62 -1.03
C PRO A 238 1.61 -0.63 0.19
N THR A 239 2.78 -1.23 0.05
CA THR A 239 3.81 -1.24 1.08
C THR A 239 4.58 0.07 1.05
N ALA A 240 5.33 0.36 2.12
CA ALA A 240 6.29 1.46 2.08
C ALA A 240 7.26 1.33 0.88
N THR A 241 7.69 0.11 0.54
CA THR A 241 8.59 -0.12 -0.60
C THR A 241 7.93 0.25 -1.92
N ASP A 242 6.69 -0.18 -2.18
CA ASP A 242 5.94 0.15 -3.40
C ASP A 242 5.84 1.68 -3.58
N VAL A 243 5.45 2.39 -2.51
CA VAL A 243 5.26 3.85 -2.53
C VAL A 243 6.58 4.59 -2.77
N LEU A 244 7.68 4.16 -2.14
CA LEU A 244 8.97 4.84 -2.26
C LEU A 244 9.61 4.66 -3.64
N VAL A 245 9.42 3.48 -4.24
CA VAL A 245 9.85 3.21 -5.62
C VAL A 245 9.08 4.10 -6.60
N ILE A 246 7.74 4.11 -6.52
CA ILE A 246 6.90 4.98 -7.37
C ILE A 246 7.27 6.46 -7.17
N ALA A 247 7.50 6.86 -5.92
CA ALA A 247 7.86 8.24 -5.63
C ALA A 247 9.20 8.64 -6.27
N GLU A 248 10.18 7.74 -6.27
CA GLU A 248 11.48 7.97 -6.91
C GLU A 248 11.33 8.13 -8.43
N ASP A 249 10.71 7.13 -9.06
CA ASP A 249 10.46 7.07 -10.50
C ASP A 249 9.73 8.32 -11.02
N GLN A 250 8.73 8.79 -10.27
CA GLN A 250 7.89 9.94 -10.65
C GLN A 250 8.45 11.30 -10.22
N GLY A 251 9.59 11.36 -9.54
CA GLY A 251 10.12 12.64 -9.06
C GLY A 251 9.38 13.22 -7.84
N ILE A 252 8.60 12.41 -7.12
CA ILE A 252 7.77 12.83 -5.99
C ILE A 252 8.61 12.80 -4.71
N THR A 253 8.92 13.98 -4.16
CA THR A 253 9.75 14.07 -2.96
C THR A 253 8.97 13.94 -1.66
N ASP A 254 7.66 14.19 -1.68
CA ASP A 254 6.79 14.16 -0.50
C ASP A 254 5.86 12.93 -0.56
N VAL A 255 6.05 12.01 0.38
CA VAL A 255 5.22 10.80 0.55
C VAL A 255 4.57 10.81 1.94
N HIS A 256 3.44 10.12 2.09
CA HIS A 256 2.77 9.96 3.38
C HIS A 256 2.34 8.51 3.59
N LEU A 257 3.23 7.73 4.22
CA LEU A 257 3.05 6.30 4.37
C LEU A 257 2.00 5.96 5.42
N GLN A 258 1.07 5.05 5.13
CA GLN A 258 0.07 4.57 6.12
C GLN A 258 0.72 3.87 7.33
N ARG A 259 1.83 3.16 7.09
CA ARG A 259 2.59 2.41 8.08
C ARG A 259 4.05 2.86 8.01
N VAL A 260 4.52 3.52 9.06
CA VAL A 260 5.80 4.24 9.05
C VAL A 260 6.79 3.67 10.06
N GLY A 261 7.96 3.29 9.55
CA GLY A 261 9.08 2.80 10.35
C GLY A 261 10.00 3.93 10.80
N SER A 262 10.50 3.85 12.03
CA SER A 262 11.59 4.70 12.51
C SER A 262 12.94 4.14 12.04
N ILE A 263 13.74 4.99 11.42
CA ILE A 263 15.03 4.64 10.82
C ILE A 263 16.10 4.39 11.88
N SER A 264 16.14 5.25 12.90
CA SER A 264 17.20 5.24 13.92
C SER A 264 16.75 5.96 15.19
N SER A 265 17.55 5.81 16.24
CA SER A 265 17.39 6.61 17.46
C SER A 265 17.45 8.10 17.17
N GLY A 266 16.68 8.89 17.92
CA GLY A 266 16.62 10.34 17.70
C GLY A 266 15.39 11.01 18.29
N VAL A 267 14.99 12.11 17.66
CA VAL A 267 13.87 12.95 18.08
C VAL A 267 12.67 12.64 17.19
N TRP A 268 11.49 12.40 17.77
CA TRP A 268 10.26 12.10 17.03
C TRP A 268 9.93 13.18 15.99
N GLY A 269 10.12 14.46 16.33
CA GLY A 269 9.83 15.58 15.42
C GLY A 269 10.85 15.80 14.31
N ASP A 270 11.92 14.99 14.23
CA ASP A 270 12.90 15.06 13.15
C ASP A 270 12.48 14.12 12.01
N GLN A 271 12.05 14.71 10.89
CA GLN A 271 11.59 13.98 9.71
C GLN A 271 12.64 13.01 9.14
N SER A 272 13.94 13.29 9.32
CA SER A 272 15.01 12.38 8.87
C SER A 272 15.09 11.06 9.65
N LYS A 273 14.28 10.92 10.71
CA LYS A 273 14.18 9.72 11.54
C LYS A 273 13.08 8.77 11.12
N TRP A 274 12.32 9.11 10.07
CA TRP A 274 11.17 8.35 9.62
C TRP A 274 11.29 8.00 8.15
N ILE A 275 10.90 6.77 7.82
CA ILE A 275 10.82 6.32 6.44
C ILE A 275 9.79 7.19 5.71
N GLY A 276 10.14 7.64 4.50
CA GLY A 276 9.35 8.60 3.73
C GLY A 276 9.61 10.07 4.08
N PHE A 277 10.54 10.36 5.01
CA PHE A 277 10.91 11.73 5.40
C PHE A 277 9.71 12.57 5.89
N ASP A 278 8.73 11.92 6.50
CA ASP A 278 7.55 12.57 7.07
C ASP A 278 7.36 12.20 8.54
N VAL A 279 7.02 13.19 9.37
CA VAL A 279 6.85 12.97 10.81
C VAL A 279 5.48 12.32 11.03
N PRO A 280 5.39 11.20 11.77
CA PRO A 280 4.14 10.48 11.94
C PRO A 280 3.06 11.31 12.61
N ASP A 281 1.81 11.10 12.16
CA ASP A 281 0.62 11.81 12.61
C ASP A 281 -0.50 10.87 13.12
N PRO A 282 -1.64 11.39 13.61
CA PRO A 282 -2.73 10.59 14.17
C PRO A 282 -3.39 9.56 13.23
N THR A 283 -3.07 9.56 11.94
CA THR A 283 -3.63 8.67 10.91
C THR A 283 -2.73 7.48 10.61
N GLN A 284 -1.45 7.53 10.99
CA GLN A 284 -0.43 6.54 10.62
C GLN A 284 -0.15 5.54 11.74
N ASP A 285 0.08 4.29 11.36
CA ASP A 285 0.56 3.24 12.26
C ASP A 285 2.10 3.31 12.33
N VAL A 286 2.66 3.43 13.53
CA VAL A 286 4.08 3.74 13.75
C VAL A 286 4.84 2.55 14.32
N TYR A 287 6.02 2.28 13.77
CA TYR A 287 6.88 1.16 14.14
C TYR A 287 8.26 1.64 14.57
N ILE A 288 8.63 1.38 15.83
CA ILE A 288 9.96 1.69 16.37
C ILE A 288 10.66 0.37 16.68
N VAL A 289 11.53 -0.04 15.76
CA VAL A 289 12.15 -1.37 15.74
C VAL A 289 13.69 -1.33 15.66
N HIS A 290 14.31 -0.15 15.80
CA HIS A 290 15.76 0.03 15.63
C HIS A 290 16.60 -0.34 16.86
N GLY A 291 15.97 -0.73 17.97
CA GLY A 291 16.66 -1.19 19.18
C GLY A 291 17.27 -0.08 20.04
N GLY A 292 16.90 1.18 19.81
CA GLY A 292 17.35 2.32 20.61
C GLY A 292 16.22 3.25 21.03
N ALA A 293 16.55 4.50 21.36
CA ALA A 293 15.61 5.45 21.96
C ALA A 293 15.09 6.49 20.96
N THR A 294 13.77 6.66 20.91
CA THR A 294 13.09 7.79 20.29
C THR A 294 12.60 8.74 21.38
N THR A 295 12.97 10.02 21.28
CA THR A 295 12.66 11.05 22.29
C THR A 295 11.65 12.05 21.74
N LEU A 296 10.76 12.56 22.59
CA LEU A 296 9.84 13.64 22.20
C LEU A 296 10.49 15.01 22.46
N SER A 297 10.36 15.91 21.48
CA SER A 297 10.68 17.34 21.62
C SER A 297 9.44 18.25 21.60
N ALA A 298 8.26 17.65 21.38
CA ALA A 298 6.95 18.28 21.39
C ALA A 298 5.88 17.19 21.64
N ASN A 299 4.62 17.59 21.84
CA ASN A 299 3.51 16.64 21.85
C ASN A 299 3.40 15.97 20.46
N ALA A 300 3.18 14.67 20.46
CA ALA A 300 3.09 13.85 19.25
C ALA A 300 1.85 12.96 19.29
N GLN A 301 1.45 12.47 18.12
CA GLN A 301 0.29 11.61 17.96
C GLN A 301 0.60 10.50 16.94
N ALA A 302 -0.06 9.37 17.10
CA ALA A 302 -0.04 8.24 16.16
C ALA A 302 -1.42 7.57 16.14
N LYS A 303 -1.79 6.91 15.04
CA LYS A 303 -2.95 6.01 15.03
C LYS A 303 -2.66 4.81 15.92
N SER A 304 -1.66 4.01 15.58
CA SER A 304 -1.15 2.92 16.42
C SER A 304 0.35 3.06 16.62
N LEU A 305 0.88 2.44 17.66
CA LEU A 305 2.31 2.44 17.95
C LEU A 305 2.78 1.05 18.37
N LEU A 306 3.77 0.54 17.66
CA LEU A 306 4.54 -0.63 18.03
C LEU A 306 5.96 -0.21 18.44
N ILE A 307 6.36 -0.61 19.64
CA ILE A 307 7.73 -0.46 20.15
C ILE A 307 8.27 -1.87 20.36
N ASP A 308 9.20 -2.29 19.50
CA ASP A 308 9.77 -3.63 19.55
C ASP A 308 10.84 -3.77 20.64
N SER A 309 11.20 -5.01 20.94
CA SER A 309 12.22 -5.37 21.92
C SER A 309 13.53 -4.60 21.70
N GLY A 310 14.10 -4.08 22.79
CA GLY A 310 15.29 -3.24 22.75
C GLY A 310 15.04 -1.77 22.38
N SER A 311 13.91 -1.43 21.76
CA SER A 311 13.54 -0.05 21.46
C SER A 311 12.82 0.62 22.65
N SER A 312 12.84 1.95 22.69
CA SER A 312 12.13 2.74 23.69
C SER A 312 11.60 4.06 23.13
N VAL A 313 10.55 4.58 23.79
CA VAL A 313 10.08 5.95 23.60
C VAL A 313 10.16 6.69 24.92
N ASP A 314 10.92 7.79 24.93
CA ASP A 314 11.02 8.71 26.05
C ASP A 314 10.18 9.95 25.78
N VAL A 315 9.06 10.09 26.48
CA VAL A 315 8.14 11.22 26.30
C VAL A 315 8.62 12.49 26.99
N GLN A 316 9.64 12.42 27.86
CA GLN A 316 10.13 13.55 28.64
C GLN A 316 8.97 14.33 29.31
N ASN A 317 8.90 15.64 29.08
CA ASN A 317 7.84 16.53 29.57
C ASN A 317 6.68 16.71 28.56
N TYR A 318 6.59 15.84 27.55
CA TYR A 318 5.60 15.91 26.48
C TYR A 318 4.61 14.74 26.53
N ARG A 319 3.56 14.84 25.70
CA ARG A 319 2.54 13.81 25.54
C ARG A 319 2.65 13.13 24.19
N LEU A 320 2.68 11.80 24.18
CA LEU A 320 2.38 10.97 23.03
C LEU A 320 0.95 10.45 23.15
N SER A 321 0.09 10.72 22.16
CA SER A 321 -1.27 10.17 22.11
C SER A 321 -1.37 9.10 21.03
N VAL A 322 -1.83 7.91 21.40
CA VAL A 322 -2.09 6.81 20.47
C VAL A 322 -3.60 6.58 20.44
N ASN A 323 -4.22 6.71 19.27
CA ASN A 323 -5.68 6.67 19.13
C ASN A 323 -6.24 5.24 19.09
N GLY A 324 -5.47 4.32 18.51
CA GLY A 324 -5.73 2.90 18.37
C GLY A 324 -4.85 2.08 19.32
N THR A 325 -4.05 1.17 18.76
CA THR A 325 -3.35 0.15 19.55
C THR A 325 -1.95 0.61 19.95
N LEU A 326 -1.59 0.42 21.22
CA LEU A 326 -0.23 0.51 21.72
C LEU A 326 0.30 -0.89 22.06
N ASN A 327 1.24 -1.38 21.25
CA ASN A 327 1.95 -2.63 21.48
C ASN A 327 3.38 -2.33 21.96
N HIS A 328 3.68 -2.67 23.21
CA HIS A 328 4.99 -2.43 23.82
C HIS A 328 5.65 -3.74 24.20
N ASN A 329 6.55 -4.19 23.33
CA ASN A 329 7.48 -5.29 23.58
C ASN A 329 8.90 -4.78 23.92
N GLY A 330 9.08 -3.46 23.91
CA GLY A 330 10.31 -2.74 24.22
C GLY A 330 10.70 -2.75 25.69
N THR A 331 11.85 -2.15 25.99
CA THR A 331 12.45 -2.14 27.33
C THR A 331 11.75 -1.16 28.26
N THR A 332 11.33 0.02 27.79
CA THR A 332 10.65 1.04 28.63
C THR A 332 9.87 2.05 27.78
N VAL A 333 8.63 2.36 28.19
CA VAL A 333 8.01 3.67 27.92
C VAL A 333 8.22 4.50 29.18
N SER A 334 9.16 5.46 29.14
CA SER A 334 9.47 6.27 30.31
C SER A 334 8.65 7.56 30.28
N VAL A 335 7.91 7.80 31.35
CA VAL A 335 7.25 9.08 31.63
C VAL A 335 8.17 9.84 32.59
N GLY A 336 8.63 11.01 32.17
CA GLY A 336 9.40 11.94 33.00
C GLY A 336 8.53 12.70 33.98
#